data_AF-A0A7X4BUX0-F1
#
_entry.id   AF-A0A7X4BUX0-F1
#
_cell.length_a   1.000
_cell.length_b   1.000
_cell.length_c   1.000
_cell.angle_alpha   90.00
_cell.angle_beta   90.00
_cell.angle_gamma   90.00
#
_symmetry.space_group_name_H-M   'P 1'
#
loop_
_entity.id
_entity.type
_entity.pdbx_description
1 polymer ?
#
loop_
_entity_poly.entity_id
_entity_poly.type
_entity_poly.pdbx_seq_one_letter_code
_entity_poly.pdbx_strand_id
1 'polypeptide(L)'
;MSEMERKRVFKERVRAWAAKLDVDVVWLGVRPMRNKWASCSTNGYLNFNAELLDLKQSLWDYVIVHELLHFFVPNHGKLWKSLMSAHLGDYERAEAELRMRARCADAIL
;
A
#
# COMPACT_ATOMS: atom_id res chain seq x y z
N MET A 1 17.74 -12.35 -4.31
CA MET A 1 17.81 -11.03 -3.66
C MET A 1 17.84 -11.22 -2.15
N SER A 2 18.65 -10.45 -1.42
CA SER A 2 18.60 -10.42 0.05
C SER A 2 17.31 -9.75 0.55
N GLU A 3 16.94 -9.96 1.81
CA GLU A 3 15.79 -9.26 2.42
C GLU A 3 16.00 -7.74 2.43
N MET A 4 17.22 -7.29 2.74
CA MET A 4 17.59 -5.87 2.70
C MET A 4 17.36 -5.25 1.33
N GLU A 5 17.66 -6.00 0.27
CA GLU A 5 17.44 -5.53 -1.09
C GLU A 5 15.95 -5.51 -1.48
N ARG A 6 15.16 -6.51 -1.06
CA ARG A 6 13.70 -6.46 -1.24
C ARG A 6 13.10 -5.24 -0.54
N LYS A 7 13.52 -4.95 0.69
CA LYS A 7 13.11 -3.73 1.43
C LYS A 7 13.50 -2.47 0.68
N ARG A 8 14.72 -2.39 0.14
CA ARG A 8 15.18 -1.22 -0.62
C ARG A 8 14.30 -0.99 -1.85
N VAL A 9 14.11 -2.01 -2.67
CA VAL A 9 13.29 -1.93 -3.91
C VAL A 9 11.83 -1.57 -3.58
N PHE A 10 11.26 -2.18 -2.55
CA PHE A 10 9.91 -1.84 -2.10
C PHE A 10 9.82 -0.35 -1.69
N LYS A 11 10.77 0.13 -0.89
CA LYS A 11 10.78 1.54 -0.45
C LYS A 11 10.99 2.53 -1.59
N GLU A 12 11.81 2.19 -2.58
CA GLU A 12 11.97 3.00 -3.80
C GLU A 12 10.65 3.10 -4.56
N ARG A 13 9.90 2.00 -4.65
CA ARG A 13 8.57 1.97 -5.29
C ARG A 13 7.55 2.82 -4.54
N VAL A 14 7.54 2.78 -3.20
CA VAL A 14 6.69 3.66 -2.37
C VAL A 14 6.98 5.12 -2.67
N ARG A 15 8.26 5.51 -2.72
CA ARG A 15 8.67 6.90 -3.01
C ARG A 15 8.30 7.33 -4.42
N ALA A 16 8.41 6.43 -5.41
CA ALA A 16 8.00 6.73 -6.78
C ALA A 16 6.49 7.02 -6.87
N TRP A 17 5.66 6.25 -6.17
CA TRP A 17 4.22 6.53 -6.09
C TRP A 17 3.90 7.78 -5.30
N ALA A 18 4.57 8.02 -4.17
CA ALA A 18 4.39 9.23 -3.38
C ALA A 18 4.72 10.48 -4.21
N ALA A 19 5.82 10.47 -4.97
CA ALA A 19 6.18 11.54 -5.88
C ALA A 19 5.15 11.72 -7.02
N LYS A 20 4.63 10.62 -7.58
CA LYS A 20 3.59 10.66 -8.62
C LYS A 20 2.27 11.24 -8.12
N LEU A 21 1.96 11.05 -6.84
CA LEU A 21 0.73 11.50 -6.20
C LEU A 21 0.90 12.80 -5.41
N ASP A 22 2.08 13.40 -5.42
CA ASP A 22 2.41 14.62 -4.67
C ASP A 22 2.13 14.49 -3.15
N VAL A 23 2.59 13.39 -2.55
CA VAL A 23 2.44 13.09 -1.12
C VAL A 23 3.80 13.13 -0.42
N ASP A 24 3.90 13.95 0.63
CA ASP A 24 5.07 14.00 1.50
C ASP A 24 5.08 12.82 2.49
N VAL A 25 6.09 11.96 2.37
CA VAL A 25 6.32 10.84 3.28
C VAL A 25 7.44 11.18 4.26
N VAL A 26 7.07 11.35 5.53
CA VAL A 26 7.98 11.64 6.64
C VAL A 26 8.73 10.39 7.08
N TRP A 27 8.05 9.24 7.13
CA TRP A 27 8.66 8.00 7.58
C TRP A 27 8.10 6.78 6.85
N LEU A 28 8.99 5.84 6.53
CA LEU A 28 8.65 4.62 5.80
C LEU A 28 9.22 3.36 6.45
N GLY A 29 8.35 2.55 7.03
CA GLY A 29 8.66 1.29 7.68
C GLY A 29 8.22 0.07 6.89
N VAL A 30 9.03 -0.98 6.95
CA VAL A 30 8.67 -2.32 6.48
C VAL A 30 9.01 -3.28 7.62
N ARG A 31 7.98 -3.82 8.29
CA ARG A 31 8.12 -4.60 9.52
C ARG A 31 7.01 -5.65 9.63
N PRO A 32 7.17 -6.72 10.43
CA PRO A 32 6.07 -7.64 10.69
C PRO A 32 4.85 -6.90 11.25
N MET A 33 3.67 -7.15 10.69
CA MET A 33 2.41 -6.61 11.18
C MET A 33 1.40 -7.75 11.36
N ARG A 34 0.62 -7.71 12.44
CA ARG A 34 -0.25 -8.83 12.82
C ARG A 34 -1.53 -8.87 11.99
N ASN A 35 -2.18 -7.72 11.85
CA ASN A 35 -3.58 -7.64 11.43
C ASN A 35 -3.81 -6.87 10.13
N LYS A 36 -2.80 -6.17 9.58
CA LYS A 36 -2.97 -5.27 8.43
C LYS A 36 -1.80 -5.41 7.46
N TRP A 37 -2.06 -5.13 6.18
CA TRP A 37 -1.03 -5.02 5.15
C TRP A 37 -0.24 -3.73 5.24
N ALA A 38 -0.87 -2.63 5.63
CA ALA A 38 -0.22 -1.34 5.86
C ALA A 38 -1.02 -0.48 6.85
N SER A 39 -0.47 0.68 7.16
CA SER A 39 -1.17 1.76 7.86
C SER A 39 -0.48 3.09 7.59
N CYS A 40 -1.27 4.13 7.40
CA CYS A 40 -0.82 5.51 7.26
C CYS A 40 -1.32 6.37 8.42
N SER A 41 -0.61 7.47 8.66
CA SER A 41 -1.13 8.60 9.42
C SER A 41 -1.15 9.83 8.53
N THR A 42 -2.02 10.79 8.86
CA THR A 42 -2.10 12.10 8.21
C THR A 42 -0.80 12.89 8.29
N ASN A 43 0.13 12.51 9.16
CA ASN A 43 1.43 13.18 9.36
C ASN A 43 2.56 12.56 8.52
N GLY A 44 2.25 11.75 7.49
CA GLY A 44 3.25 11.22 6.57
C GLY A 44 3.98 9.95 7.06
N TYR A 45 3.44 9.24 8.06
CA TYR A 45 4.04 7.99 8.55
C TYR A 45 3.38 6.79 7.89
N LEU A 46 4.14 6.04 7.09
CA LEU A 46 3.69 4.83 6.41
C LEU A 46 4.37 3.59 6.98
N ASN A 47 3.57 2.62 7.40
CA ASN A 47 4.03 1.29 7.78
C ASN A 47 3.49 0.26 6.80
N PHE A 48 4.35 -0.65 6.34
CA PHE A 48 3.97 -1.78 5.49
C PHE A 48 4.39 -3.09 6.15
N ASN A 49 3.57 -4.13 5.99
CA ASN A 49 3.86 -5.46 6.49
C ASN A 49 5.02 -6.08 5.70
N ALA A 50 6.01 -6.65 6.38
CA ALA A 50 7.15 -7.31 5.76
C ALA A 50 6.75 -8.49 4.84
N GLU A 51 5.61 -9.13 5.11
CA GLU A 51 5.05 -10.18 4.25
C GLU A 51 4.70 -9.69 2.83
N LEU A 52 4.50 -8.38 2.63
CA LEU A 52 4.31 -7.83 1.29
C LEU A 52 5.51 -8.11 0.40
N LEU A 53 6.73 -8.16 0.95
CA LEU A 53 7.97 -8.32 0.17
C LEU A 53 8.04 -9.64 -0.60
N ASP A 54 7.25 -10.63 -0.20
CA ASP A 54 7.19 -11.94 -0.84
C ASP A 54 5.99 -12.06 -1.81
N LEU A 55 5.22 -10.97 -1.98
CA LEU A 55 4.11 -10.87 -2.91
C LEU A 55 4.51 -10.24 -4.25
N LYS A 56 3.61 -10.35 -5.23
CA LYS A 56 3.78 -9.74 -6.55
C LYS A 56 3.82 -8.21 -6.45
N GLN A 57 4.58 -7.56 -7.32
CA GLN A 57 4.67 -6.09 -7.36
C GLN A 57 3.32 -5.39 -7.58
N SER A 58 2.39 -6.02 -8.29
CA SER A 58 1.01 -5.49 -8.45
C SER A 58 0.26 -5.38 -7.11
N LEU A 59 0.53 -6.29 -6.17
CA LEU A 59 -0.02 -6.20 -4.82
C LEU A 59 0.68 -5.13 -3.99
N TRP A 60 1.96 -4.86 -4.27
CA TRP A 60 2.65 -3.72 -3.66
C TRP A 60 2.00 -2.42 -4.11
N ASP A 61 1.81 -2.25 -5.42
CA ASP A 61 1.18 -1.06 -6.00
C ASP A 61 -0.20 -0.81 -5.40
N TYR A 62 -1.01 -1.86 -5.28
CA TYR A 62 -2.32 -1.76 -4.63
C TYR A 62 -2.22 -1.18 -3.23
N VAL A 63 -1.40 -1.78 -2.35
CA VAL A 63 -1.33 -1.35 -0.94
C VAL A 63 -0.70 0.04 -0.83
N ILE A 64 0.30 0.35 -1.65
CA ILE A 64 0.96 1.65 -1.67
C ILE A 64 -0.01 2.75 -2.08
N VAL A 65 -0.67 2.59 -3.23
CA VAL A 65 -1.61 3.60 -3.75
C VAL A 65 -2.79 3.74 -2.79
N HIS A 66 -3.30 2.63 -2.22
CA HIS A 66 -4.35 2.68 -1.22
C HIS A 66 -4.00 3.61 -0.06
N GLU A 67 -2.83 3.41 0.56
CA GLU A 67 -2.40 4.24 1.70
C GLU A 67 -2.14 5.70 1.32
N LEU A 68 -1.59 5.94 0.13
CA LEU A 68 -1.33 7.31 -0.33
C LEU A 68 -2.62 8.06 -0.66
N LEU A 69 -3.67 7.38 -1.14
CA LEU A 69 -4.96 8.03 -1.40
C LEU A 69 -5.67 8.49 -0.13
N HIS A 70 -5.38 7.89 1.04
CA HIS A 70 -5.93 8.33 2.32
C HIS A 70 -5.50 9.75 2.73
N PHE A 71 -4.44 10.29 2.12
CA PHE A 71 -4.04 11.69 2.31
C PHE A 71 -5.02 12.69 1.68
N PHE A 72 -5.77 12.24 0.66
CA PHE A 72 -6.72 13.07 -0.09
C PHE A 72 -8.17 12.69 0.18
N VAL A 73 -8.44 11.39 0.33
CA VAL A 73 -9.78 10.83 0.42
C VAL A 73 -9.80 9.74 1.51
N PRO A 74 -10.21 10.06 2.75
CA PRO A 74 -10.09 9.15 3.89
C PRO A 74 -11.07 7.96 3.85
N ASN A 75 -12.07 7.99 2.98
CA ASN A 75 -13.12 6.98 2.89
C ASN A 75 -13.11 6.31 1.51
N HIS A 76 -13.34 5.00 1.45
CA HIS A 76 -13.37 4.18 0.22
C HIS A 76 -14.62 4.36 -0.68
N GLY A 77 -15.16 5.58 -0.72
CA GLY A 77 -16.32 5.94 -1.52
C GLY A 77 -16.03 6.02 -3.03
N LYS A 78 -17.00 6.51 -3.81
CA LYS A 78 -16.92 6.58 -5.28
C LYS A 78 -15.67 7.30 -5.79
N LEU A 79 -15.28 8.40 -5.15
CA LEU A 79 -14.08 9.16 -5.52
C LEU A 79 -12.80 8.32 -5.33
N TRP A 80 -12.67 7.67 -4.18
CA TRP A 80 -11.52 6.80 -3.89
C TRP A 80 -11.40 5.66 -4.90
N LYS A 81 -12.51 4.98 -5.23
CA LYS A 81 -12.54 3.92 -6.24
C LYS A 81 -12.13 4.41 -7.63
N SER A 82 -12.58 5.63 -7.98
CA SER A 82 -12.22 6.25 -9.27
C SER A 82 -10.73 6.55 -9.35
N LEU A 83 -10.11 7.02 -8.26
CA LEU A 83 -8.67 7.27 -8.19
C LEU A 83 -7.86 5.97 -8.25
N MET A 84 -8.28 4.94 -7.52
CA MET A 84 -7.65 3.61 -7.63
C MET A 84 -7.68 3.07 -9.05
N SER A 85 -8.83 3.14 -9.72
CA SER A 85 -8.97 2.70 -11.10
C SER A 85 -8.15 3.54 -12.07
N ALA A 86 -8.10 4.86 -11.89
CA ALA A 86 -7.28 5.76 -12.70
C ALA A 86 -5.77 5.45 -12.57
N HIS A 87 -5.31 5.01 -11.41
CA HIS A 87 -3.89 4.72 -11.17
C HIS A 87 -3.49 3.28 -11.49
N LEU A 88 -4.35 2.31 -11.23
CA LEU A 88 -4.02 0.88 -11.26
C LEU A 88 -4.89 0.06 -12.23
N GLY A 89 -5.92 0.64 -12.84
CA GLY A 89 -6.84 -0.07 -13.71
C GLY A 89 -7.75 -1.02 -12.94
N ASP A 90 -7.72 -2.31 -13.28
CA ASP A 90 -8.49 -3.40 -12.64
C ASP A 90 -7.86 -3.78 -11.29
N TYR A 91 -7.96 -2.86 -10.33
CA TYR A 91 -7.35 -2.99 -9.01
C TYR A 91 -8.09 -4.00 -8.13
N GLU A 92 -9.36 -4.27 -8.44
CA GLU A 92 -10.25 -5.16 -7.70
C GLU A 92 -9.71 -6.60 -7.63
N ARG A 93 -8.95 -7.04 -8.65
CA ARG A 93 -8.23 -8.32 -8.58
C ARG A 93 -7.18 -8.36 -7.49
N ALA A 94 -6.42 -7.26 -7.34
CA ALA A 94 -5.42 -7.15 -6.28
C ALA A 94 -6.09 -7.07 -4.90
N GLU A 95 -7.20 -6.34 -4.78
CA GLU A 95 -8.03 -6.31 -3.56
C GLU A 95 -8.48 -7.72 -3.18
N ALA A 96 -9.06 -8.47 -4.13
CA ALA A 96 -9.52 -9.84 -3.89
C ALA A 96 -8.38 -10.78 -3.49
N GLU A 97 -7.22 -10.71 -4.16
CA GLU A 97 -6.05 -11.53 -3.81
C GLU A 97 -5.54 -11.21 -2.39
N LEU A 98 -5.50 -9.94 -1.99
CA LEU A 98 -5.10 -9.54 -0.63
C LEU A 98 -6.11 -9.94 0.44
N ARG A 99 -7.41 -9.95 0.11
CA ARG A 99 -8.51 -10.42 0.99
C ARG A 99 -8.39 -11.91 1.26
N MET A 100 -8.04 -12.70 0.23
CA MET A 100 -7.84 -14.15 0.39
C MET A 100 -6.60 -14.50 1.22
N ARG A 101 -5.58 -13.64 1.20
CA ARG A 101 -4.35 -13.80 1.99
C ARG A 101 -4.46 -13.21 3.40
N ALA A 102 -5.48 -12.39 3.64
CA ALA A 102 -5.70 -11.74 4.91
C ALA A 102 -6.00 -12.75 6.01
N ARG A 103 -5.30 -12.63 7.14
CA ARG A 103 -5.58 -13.43 8.35
C ARG A 103 -6.75 -12.90 9.17
N CYS A 104 -7.27 -11.71 8.84
CA CYS A 104 -8.39 -11.06 9.51
C CYS A 104 -9.24 -10.32 8.47
N ALA A 105 -10.55 -10.21 8.70
CA ALA A 105 -11.46 -9.50 7.80
C ALA A 105 -11.04 -8.03 7.55
N ASP A 106 -10.41 -7.40 8.55
CA ASP A 106 -9.93 -6.02 8.51
C ASP A 106 -8.50 -5.87 7.95
N ALA A 107 -7.91 -6.92 7.35
CA ALA A 107 -6.50 -6.84 6.93
C ALA A 107 -6.26 -6.02 5.67
N ILE A 108 -7.32 -5.66 4.92
CA ILE A 108 -7.27 -4.62 3.89
C ILE A 108 -7.56 -3.26 4.54
N LEU A 109 -6.75 -2.95 5.55
CA LEU A 109 -6.42 -1.60 6.02
C LEU A 109 -7.41 -1.01 7.04
#